data_AF-A0A812ZVQ6-F1
#
_entry.id   AF-A0A812ZVQ6-F1
#
_cell.length_a   1.000
_cell.length_b   1.000
_cell.length_c   1.000
_cell.angle_alpha   90.00
_cell.angle_beta   90.00
_cell.angle_gamma   90.00
#
_symmetry.space_group_name_H-M   'P 1'
#
loop_
_entity.id
_entity.type
_entity.pdbx_description
1 polymer ?
#
loop_
_entity_poly.entity_id
_entity_poly.type
_entity_poly.pdbx_seq_one_letter_code
_entity_poly.pdbx_strand_id
1 'polypeptide(L)'
;KRKWDLEAQPCEQFQLLRQIPSLTKAQCRQILSVVREDGKGSRSMSRQSEVYKDVLPAFRQLRLQGKQAGEVSLPYLHLPTILDVKAAKCPCFQRALESAAQQNNLTMIFYSDECTPGNVLAPDTTRKSCMVYVSFLGLPTHSESAWITLSVIRSSAYRPCFKCANVVSLGGARPAGFVDIANSNTACLQSLSHTNLLDIRQQLVSLSSTTTKLQEAEKLLGWKLEELSSSFLTSPALSGWAELEDCAVDAMHAYWSNGVVAQELGLWFTALLDNCDLNLGHVQTYLKTGWNACPASGLFMSEILAWFSHNLWRKNHDFRGDARACLTVLPICVQFGEEILRGNVFSMDAALDSLKALNRVCLCILRSKTDVSHSKNLLLLQTDHMRKFDVAHGRQHRPKIHFGLHIREQCLRWRSLIDCFTCERKHRRFKHVACNVTGRAFAKSCLLEMATGDAAANPR
;
A
#
# COMPACT_ATOMS: atom_id res chain seq x y z
N LYS A 1 -28.77 13.26 -6.09
CA LYS A 1 -29.42 13.84 -4.89
C LYS A 1 -30.79 13.17 -4.73
N ARG A 2 -30.91 12.11 -3.93
CA ARG A 2 -32.24 11.58 -3.57
C ARG A 2 -32.85 12.51 -2.52
N LYS A 3 -34.10 12.92 -2.72
CA LYS A 3 -34.84 13.80 -1.79
C LYS A 3 -35.18 12.97 -0.54
N TRP A 4 -35.03 13.57 0.65
CA TRP A 4 -35.40 12.92 1.90
C TRP A 4 -36.92 12.77 1.95
N ASP A 5 -37.41 11.53 1.89
CA ASP A 5 -38.83 11.21 1.97
C ASP A 5 -39.17 10.82 3.41
N LEU A 6 -40.06 11.59 4.06
CA LEU A 6 -40.47 11.39 5.45
C LEU A 6 -41.40 10.20 5.62
N GLU A 7 -42.09 9.79 4.56
CA GLU A 7 -43.03 8.66 4.56
C GLU A 7 -42.35 7.32 4.22
N ALA A 8 -41.12 7.37 3.71
CA ALA A 8 -40.34 6.18 3.42
C ALA A 8 -40.11 5.30 4.66
N GLN A 9 -39.93 4.00 4.42
CA GLN A 9 -39.72 3.05 5.51
C GLN A 9 -38.45 3.42 6.31
N PRO A 10 -38.41 3.16 7.64
CA PRO A 10 -37.27 3.55 8.47
C PRO A 10 -35.92 3.00 7.97
N CYS A 11 -35.94 1.82 7.33
CA CYS A 11 -34.76 1.22 6.73
C CYS A 11 -34.25 2.00 5.50
N GLU A 12 -35.14 2.55 4.67
CA GLU A 12 -34.79 3.33 3.48
C GLU A 12 -34.23 4.70 3.86
N GLN A 13 -34.86 5.36 4.83
CA GLN A 13 -34.36 6.61 5.42
C GLN A 13 -32.97 6.41 6.07
N PHE A 14 -32.79 5.30 6.81
CA PHE A 14 -31.49 4.94 7.37
C PHE A 14 -30.42 4.73 6.28
N GLN A 15 -30.75 4.00 5.21
CA GLN A 15 -29.83 3.80 4.08
C GLN A 15 -29.49 5.11 3.38
N LEU A 16 -30.42 6.08 3.33
CA LEU A 16 -30.17 7.40 2.78
C LEU A 16 -29.16 8.19 3.63
N LEU A 17 -29.31 8.21 4.97
CA LEU A 17 -28.34 8.85 5.88
C LEU A 17 -26.96 8.21 5.76
N ARG A 18 -26.91 6.89 5.55
CA ARG A 18 -25.67 6.14 5.38
C ARG A 18 -24.90 6.50 4.11
N GLN A 19 -25.50 7.24 3.16
CA GLN A 19 -24.77 7.82 2.03
C GLN A 19 -23.95 9.05 2.42
N ILE A 20 -24.17 9.63 3.60
CA ILE A 20 -23.41 10.76 4.14
C ILE A 20 -22.18 10.20 4.88
N PRO A 21 -20.95 10.35 4.36
CA PRO A 21 -19.77 9.65 4.89
C PRO A 21 -19.39 10.02 6.33
N SER A 22 -19.75 11.23 6.77
CA SER A 22 -19.44 11.76 8.11
C SER A 22 -20.35 11.22 9.22
N LEU A 23 -21.47 10.56 8.88
CA LEU A 23 -22.42 10.06 9.88
C LEU A 23 -22.14 8.61 10.27
N THR A 24 -21.89 8.40 11.56
CA THR A 24 -21.85 7.07 12.16
C THR A 24 -23.25 6.44 12.21
N LYS A 25 -23.35 5.12 12.40
CA LYS A 25 -24.65 4.45 12.57
C LYS A 25 -25.42 4.96 13.78
N ALA A 26 -24.71 5.24 14.88
CA ALA A 26 -25.30 5.78 16.09
C ALA A 26 -25.93 7.14 15.79
N GLN A 27 -25.20 8.02 15.10
CA GLN A 27 -25.71 9.32 14.67
C GLN A 27 -26.89 9.19 13.67
N CYS A 28 -26.82 8.24 12.73
CA CYS A 28 -27.94 7.98 11.81
C CYS A 28 -29.20 7.56 12.59
N ARG A 29 -29.08 6.68 13.59
CA ARG A 29 -30.22 6.28 14.45
C ARG A 29 -30.71 7.42 15.31
N GLN A 30 -29.80 8.25 15.82
CA GLN A 30 -30.14 9.43 16.61
C GLN A 30 -30.93 10.44 15.77
N ILE A 31 -30.50 10.69 14.53
CA ILE A 31 -31.24 11.52 13.57
C ILE A 31 -32.63 10.92 13.31
N LEU A 32 -32.72 9.62 13.02
CA LEU A 32 -34.04 8.98 12.81
C LEU A 32 -34.93 8.99 14.04
N SER A 33 -34.36 8.90 15.25
CA SER A 33 -35.14 8.97 16.49
C SER A 33 -35.67 10.36 16.78
N VAL A 34 -35.07 11.41 16.21
CA VAL A 34 -35.56 12.79 16.30
C VAL A 34 -36.57 13.08 15.19
N VAL A 35 -36.36 12.53 13.99
CA VAL A 35 -37.20 12.80 12.82
C VAL A 35 -38.48 11.96 12.81
N ARG A 36 -38.49 10.78 13.44
CA ARG A 36 -39.66 9.89 13.48
C ARG A 36 -40.32 9.88 14.86
N GLU A 37 -41.56 10.32 14.89
CA GLU A 37 -42.40 10.32 16.10
C GLU A 37 -42.89 8.91 16.48
N ASP A 38 -42.84 7.95 15.56
CA ASP A 38 -43.28 6.57 15.77
C ASP A 38 -42.36 5.72 16.67
N GLY A 39 -41.25 6.28 17.15
CA GLY A 39 -40.26 5.60 17.99
C GLY A 39 -39.46 4.49 17.30
N LYS A 40 -39.77 4.17 16.04
CA LYS A 40 -39.15 3.07 15.26
C LYS A 40 -37.75 3.44 14.75
N GLY A 41 -37.42 4.72 14.70
CA GLY A 41 -36.09 5.21 14.29
C GLY A 41 -34.93 4.71 15.16
N SER A 42 -35.15 4.55 16.47
CA SER A 42 -34.12 4.18 17.45
C SER A 42 -33.55 2.76 17.25
N ARG A 43 -34.39 1.81 16.81
CA ARG A 43 -34.03 0.40 16.57
C ARG A 43 -33.88 0.03 15.10
N SER A 44 -34.07 1.00 14.20
CA SER A 44 -33.95 0.81 12.76
C SER A 44 -32.56 0.31 12.40
N MET A 45 -32.51 -0.79 11.63
CA MET A 45 -31.25 -1.39 11.16
C MET A 45 -30.33 -1.68 12.35
N SER A 46 -30.87 -2.30 13.41
CA SER A 46 -30.12 -2.71 14.60
C SER A 46 -29.50 -4.09 14.43
N ARG A 47 -30.14 -4.98 13.65
CA ARG A 47 -29.64 -6.33 13.36
C ARG A 47 -28.61 -6.29 12.22
N GLN A 48 -27.53 -7.05 12.36
CA GLN A 48 -26.49 -7.14 11.32
C GLN A 48 -27.05 -7.63 9.97
N SER A 49 -28.03 -8.54 9.99
CA SER A 49 -28.71 -9.04 8.79
C SER A 49 -29.51 -7.98 8.05
N GLU A 50 -29.99 -6.94 8.74
CA GLU A 50 -30.68 -5.82 8.13
C GLU A 50 -29.66 -4.80 7.61
N VAL A 51 -28.65 -4.47 8.41
CA VAL A 51 -27.62 -3.46 8.09
C VAL A 51 -26.77 -3.86 6.89
N TYR A 52 -26.41 -5.14 6.81
CA TYR A 52 -25.47 -5.68 5.83
C TYR A 52 -26.13 -6.69 4.91
N LYS A 53 -27.45 -6.56 4.66
CA LYS A 53 -28.27 -7.57 3.99
C LYS A 53 -27.65 -8.14 2.71
N ASP A 54 -26.96 -7.29 1.93
CA ASP A 54 -26.41 -7.67 0.63
C ASP A 54 -25.03 -8.32 0.73
N VAL A 55 -24.26 -8.06 1.79
CA VAL A 55 -22.86 -8.50 1.93
C VAL A 55 -22.72 -9.64 2.94
N LEU A 56 -23.59 -9.69 3.95
CA LEU A 56 -23.59 -10.74 4.97
C LEU A 56 -23.70 -12.16 4.39
N PRO A 57 -24.46 -12.42 3.30
CA PRO A 57 -24.47 -13.74 2.66
C PRO A 57 -23.11 -14.20 2.13
N ALA A 58 -22.21 -13.27 1.81
CA ALA A 58 -20.84 -13.59 1.40
C ALA A 58 -19.92 -13.84 2.61
N PHE A 59 -20.28 -13.44 3.83
CA PHE A 59 -19.40 -13.59 4.99
C PHE A 59 -19.16 -15.05 5.37
N ARG A 60 -17.90 -15.39 5.64
CA ARG A 60 -17.45 -16.71 6.12
C ARG A 60 -16.40 -16.54 7.21
N GLN A 61 -16.17 -17.62 7.94
CA GLN A 61 -15.08 -17.71 8.93
C GLN A 61 -14.30 -18.99 8.67
N LEU A 62 -13.01 -18.83 8.43
CA LEU A 62 -12.06 -19.94 8.41
C LEU A 62 -11.52 -20.11 9.83
N ARG A 63 -11.50 -21.34 10.34
CA ARG A 63 -10.92 -21.63 11.65
C ARG A 63 -9.61 -22.36 11.47
N LEU A 64 -8.55 -21.80 12.04
CA LEU A 64 -7.18 -22.33 11.95
C LEU A 64 -6.64 -22.57 13.36
N GLN A 65 -5.73 -23.55 13.49
CA GLN A 65 -4.99 -23.71 14.74
C GLN A 65 -3.95 -22.59 14.89
N GLY A 66 -3.96 -21.90 16.03
CA GLY A 66 -3.05 -20.82 16.35
C GLY A 66 -1.77 -21.28 17.05
N LYS A 67 -0.72 -20.46 16.99
CA LYS A 67 0.62 -20.75 17.52
C LYS A 67 0.69 -21.01 19.04
N GLN A 68 -0.24 -20.52 19.84
CA GLN A 68 -0.21 -20.59 21.31
C GLN A 68 -1.31 -21.48 21.90
N ALA A 69 -1.67 -22.57 21.20
CA ALA A 69 -2.79 -23.45 21.55
C ALA A 69 -4.13 -22.68 21.66
N GLY A 70 -4.78 -22.49 20.51
CA GLY A 70 -6.09 -21.86 20.43
C GLY A 70 -6.57 -21.73 18.99
N GLU A 71 -7.87 -21.90 18.76
CA GLU A 71 -8.48 -21.76 17.43
C GLU A 71 -8.55 -20.27 17.05
N VAL A 72 -7.85 -19.89 15.97
CA VAL A 72 -7.89 -18.54 15.40
C VAL A 72 -8.97 -18.52 14.31
N SER A 73 -9.96 -17.65 14.49
CA SER A 73 -11.00 -17.42 13.47
C SER A 73 -10.60 -16.26 12.55
N LEU A 74 -10.45 -16.56 11.26
CA LEU A 74 -10.18 -15.59 10.20
C LEU A 74 -11.47 -15.24 9.45
N PRO A 75 -11.97 -14.00 9.54
CA PRO A 75 -13.11 -13.55 8.75
C PRO A 75 -12.72 -13.31 7.30
N TYR A 76 -13.52 -13.79 6.36
CA TYR A 76 -13.34 -13.50 4.93
C TYR A 76 -14.69 -13.41 4.20
N LEU A 77 -14.69 -12.82 3.00
CA LEU A 77 -15.83 -12.86 2.10
C LEU A 77 -15.65 -13.96 1.05
N HIS A 78 -16.67 -14.77 0.85
CA HIS A 78 -16.76 -15.75 -0.21
C HIS A 78 -16.77 -15.03 -1.57
N LEU A 79 -15.69 -15.24 -2.33
CA LEU A 79 -15.38 -14.44 -3.51
C LEU A 79 -16.49 -14.46 -4.58
N PRO A 80 -17.03 -15.61 -5.01
CA PRO A 80 -18.11 -15.63 -6.00
C PRO A 80 -19.31 -14.79 -5.57
N THR A 81 -19.76 -14.96 -4.32
CA THR A 81 -20.94 -14.25 -3.81
C THR A 81 -20.72 -12.74 -3.71
N ILE A 82 -19.53 -12.28 -3.31
CA ILE A 82 -19.27 -10.83 -3.24
C ILE A 82 -19.07 -10.21 -4.63
N LEU A 83 -18.60 -10.98 -5.61
CA LEU A 83 -18.53 -10.54 -7.01
C LEU A 83 -19.93 -10.32 -7.58
N ASP A 84 -20.85 -11.27 -7.38
CA ASP A 84 -22.24 -11.14 -7.83
C ASP A 84 -22.91 -9.89 -7.24
N VAL A 85 -22.74 -9.68 -5.92
CA VAL A 85 -23.26 -8.50 -5.22
C VAL A 85 -22.70 -7.20 -5.79
N LYS A 86 -21.39 -7.18 -6.10
CA LYS A 86 -20.73 -5.99 -6.64
C LYS A 86 -21.14 -5.72 -8.08
N ALA A 87 -21.21 -6.75 -8.92
CA ALA A 87 -21.67 -6.63 -10.31
C ALA A 87 -23.11 -6.09 -10.36
N ALA A 88 -24.01 -6.65 -9.54
CA ALA A 88 -25.41 -6.20 -9.48
C ALA A 88 -25.58 -4.74 -9.04
N LYS A 89 -24.65 -4.20 -8.23
CA LYS A 89 -24.74 -2.85 -7.67
C LYS A 89 -23.91 -1.80 -8.40
N CYS A 90 -22.90 -2.21 -9.16
CA CYS A 90 -21.99 -1.32 -9.87
C CYS A 90 -21.95 -1.71 -11.36
N PRO A 91 -22.83 -1.12 -12.20
CA PRO A 91 -22.91 -1.45 -13.63
C PRO A 91 -21.60 -1.26 -14.38
N CYS A 92 -20.76 -0.30 -13.96
CA CYS A 92 -19.43 -0.11 -14.54
C CYS A 92 -18.47 -1.26 -14.20
N PHE A 93 -18.49 -1.76 -12.96
CA PHE A 93 -17.72 -2.93 -12.57
C PHE A 93 -18.19 -4.17 -13.32
N GLN A 94 -19.52 -4.38 -13.42
CA GLN A 94 -20.10 -5.47 -14.20
C GLN A 94 -19.61 -5.45 -15.65
N ARG A 95 -19.74 -4.32 -16.35
CA ARG A 95 -19.28 -4.19 -17.75
C ARG A 95 -17.78 -4.44 -17.91
N ALA A 96 -16.97 -3.94 -16.98
CA ALA A 96 -15.53 -4.18 -17.01
C ALA A 96 -15.19 -5.67 -16.78
N LEU A 97 -15.89 -6.34 -15.86
CA LEU A 97 -15.73 -7.76 -15.59
C LEU A 97 -16.17 -8.62 -16.77
N GLU A 98 -17.32 -8.33 -17.39
CA GLU A 98 -17.81 -9.01 -18.59
C GLU A 98 -16.84 -8.84 -19.76
N SER A 99 -16.34 -7.62 -19.99
CA SER A 99 -15.36 -7.35 -21.04
C SER A 99 -14.05 -8.11 -20.82
N ALA A 100 -13.53 -8.12 -19.59
CA ALA A 100 -12.32 -8.86 -19.26
C ALA A 100 -12.53 -10.39 -19.38
N ALA A 101 -13.71 -10.90 -19.01
CA ALA A 101 -14.07 -12.31 -19.18
C ALA A 101 -14.11 -12.73 -20.65
N GLN A 102 -14.75 -11.92 -21.51
CA GLN A 102 -14.83 -12.16 -22.96
C GLN A 102 -13.45 -12.19 -23.62
N GLN A 103 -12.50 -11.40 -23.11
CA GLN A 103 -11.11 -11.37 -23.59
C GLN A 103 -10.22 -12.44 -22.95
N ASN A 104 -10.78 -13.32 -22.11
CA ASN A 104 -10.05 -14.30 -21.30
C ASN A 104 -8.88 -13.67 -20.49
N ASN A 105 -9.10 -12.46 -19.97
CA ASN A 105 -8.10 -11.64 -19.30
C ASN A 105 -8.40 -11.48 -17.79
N LEU A 106 -8.85 -12.56 -17.15
CA LEU A 106 -9.19 -12.58 -15.72
C LEU A 106 -8.12 -13.29 -14.90
N THR A 107 -6.93 -12.69 -14.83
CA THR A 107 -5.92 -13.10 -13.85
C THR A 107 -6.22 -12.44 -12.51
N MET A 108 -6.59 -13.25 -11.51
CA MET A 108 -6.87 -12.78 -10.16
C MET A 108 -5.58 -12.33 -9.46
N ILE A 109 -5.65 -11.20 -8.75
CA ILE A 109 -4.54 -10.67 -7.95
C ILE A 109 -4.99 -10.41 -6.53
N PHE A 110 -4.12 -10.72 -5.57
CA PHE A 110 -4.30 -10.36 -4.16
C PHE A 110 -3.32 -9.26 -3.78
N TYR A 111 -3.80 -8.31 -2.99
CA TYR A 111 -2.97 -7.32 -2.34
C TYR A 111 -3.14 -7.43 -0.83
N SER A 112 -2.03 -7.40 -0.10
CA SER A 112 -2.01 -7.53 1.34
C SER A 112 -1.08 -6.49 1.92
N ASP A 113 -1.54 -5.74 2.92
CA ASP A 113 -0.72 -4.73 3.60
C ASP A 113 -1.20 -4.44 5.02
N GLU A 114 -0.29 -3.98 5.87
CA GLU A 114 -0.55 -3.70 7.28
C GLU A 114 -1.06 -2.27 7.48
N CYS A 115 -2.25 -2.13 8.06
CA CYS A 115 -2.85 -0.87 8.42
C CYS A 115 -2.98 -0.75 9.95
N THR A 116 -2.50 0.35 10.52
CA THR A 116 -2.68 0.66 11.95
C THR A 116 -3.69 1.81 12.11
N PRO A 117 -4.80 1.63 12.84
CA PRO A 117 -5.73 2.72 13.13
C PRO A 117 -5.17 3.69 14.16
N GLY A 118 -5.70 4.92 14.20
CA GLY A 118 -5.23 5.99 15.10
C GLY A 118 -4.66 7.19 14.34
N ASN A 119 -4.20 8.19 15.10
CA ASN A 119 -3.53 9.37 14.54
C ASN A 119 -2.13 8.97 14.03
N VAL A 120 -1.67 9.55 12.92
CA VAL A 120 -0.30 9.33 12.39
C VAL A 120 0.78 9.64 13.44
N LEU A 121 0.50 10.58 14.34
CA LEU A 121 1.40 10.96 15.44
C LEU A 121 1.23 10.11 16.72
N ALA A 122 0.15 9.32 16.81
CA ALA A 122 -0.16 8.46 17.96
C ALA A 122 -0.94 7.21 17.48
N PRO A 123 -0.28 6.26 16.80
CA PRO A 123 -0.93 5.08 16.24
C PRO A 123 -1.34 4.10 17.35
N ASP A 124 -2.52 3.49 17.21
CA ASP A 124 -2.98 2.43 18.11
C ASP A 124 -2.49 1.07 17.61
N THR A 125 -1.28 0.71 18.06
CA THR A 125 -0.58 -0.51 17.68
C THR A 125 -1.31 -1.79 18.09
N THR A 126 -2.22 -1.73 19.07
CA THR A 126 -3.01 -2.89 19.54
C THR A 126 -4.05 -3.36 18.52
N ARG A 127 -4.36 -2.52 17.53
CA ARG A 127 -5.33 -2.80 16.45
C ARG A 127 -4.71 -2.86 15.06
N LYS A 128 -3.37 -2.98 14.97
CA LYS A 128 -2.68 -3.22 13.70
C LYS A 128 -3.27 -4.43 12.98
N SER A 129 -3.68 -4.23 11.73
CA SER A 129 -4.41 -5.20 10.93
C SER A 129 -3.86 -5.27 9.51
N CYS A 130 -3.49 -6.46 9.04
CA CYS A 130 -3.30 -6.81 7.65
C CYS A 130 -4.64 -6.79 6.89
N MET A 131 -4.75 -5.92 5.90
CA MET A 131 -5.87 -5.80 4.99
C MET A 131 -5.58 -6.62 3.75
N VAL A 132 -6.49 -7.51 3.35
CA VAL A 132 -6.39 -8.31 2.13
C VAL A 132 -7.46 -7.86 1.14
N TYR A 133 -7.02 -7.51 -0.06
CA TYR A 133 -7.86 -7.10 -1.17
C TYR A 133 -7.67 -8.04 -2.36
N VAL A 134 -8.67 -8.09 -3.23
CA VAL A 134 -8.64 -8.83 -4.49
C VAL A 134 -9.08 -7.96 -5.66
N SER A 135 -8.47 -8.17 -6.82
CA SER A 135 -8.84 -7.56 -8.10
C SER A 135 -8.46 -8.52 -9.25
N PHE A 136 -8.62 -8.08 -10.49
CA PHE A 136 -8.23 -8.83 -11.69
C PHE A 136 -7.41 -7.94 -12.63
N LEU A 137 -6.38 -8.48 -13.29
CA LEU A 137 -5.50 -7.71 -14.18
C LEU A 137 -6.24 -7.09 -15.38
N GLY A 138 -7.30 -7.73 -15.88
CA GLY A 138 -8.14 -7.18 -16.94
C GLY A 138 -9.03 -6.00 -16.51
N LEU A 139 -9.06 -5.65 -15.23
CA LEU A 139 -9.80 -4.50 -14.71
C LEU A 139 -8.89 -3.27 -14.57
N PRO A 140 -9.44 -2.05 -14.56
CA PRO A 140 -8.65 -0.83 -14.31
C PRO A 140 -8.22 -0.76 -12.84
N THR A 141 -7.11 -1.42 -12.50
CA THR A 141 -6.57 -1.54 -11.13
C THR A 141 -6.22 -0.19 -10.47
N HIS A 142 -6.09 0.88 -11.26
CA HIS A 142 -5.93 2.26 -10.76
C HIS A 142 -7.22 2.84 -10.14
N SER A 143 -8.37 2.19 -10.37
CA SER A 143 -9.67 2.57 -9.81
C SER A 143 -9.98 1.83 -8.51
N GLU A 144 -10.41 2.55 -7.46
CA GLU A 144 -10.86 1.94 -6.19
C GLU A 144 -12.01 0.95 -6.38
N SER A 145 -12.85 1.22 -7.37
CA SER A 145 -14.01 0.39 -7.68
C SER A 145 -13.60 -0.96 -8.28
N ALA A 146 -12.38 -1.12 -8.80
CA ALA A 146 -11.89 -2.40 -9.30
C ALA A 146 -11.47 -3.38 -8.19
N TRP A 147 -11.18 -2.88 -6.98
CA TRP A 147 -10.73 -3.71 -5.86
C TRP A 147 -11.88 -4.09 -4.93
N ILE A 148 -11.78 -5.25 -4.28
CA ILE A 148 -12.73 -5.75 -3.28
C ILE A 148 -11.97 -6.07 -2.01
N THR A 149 -12.44 -5.58 -0.87
CA THR A 149 -11.89 -5.97 0.44
C THR A 149 -12.31 -7.41 0.76
N LEU A 150 -11.36 -8.32 0.90
CA LEU A 150 -11.62 -9.76 1.10
C LEU A 150 -11.49 -10.20 2.56
N SER A 151 -10.48 -9.67 3.28
CA SER A 151 -10.22 -10.03 4.68
C SER A 151 -9.49 -8.93 5.45
N VAL A 152 -9.58 -8.97 6.78
CA VAL A 152 -8.85 -8.13 7.75
C VAL A 152 -8.32 -9.04 8.85
N ILE A 153 -7.00 -9.15 8.98
CA ILE A 153 -6.27 -10.12 9.80
C ILE A 153 -5.26 -9.37 10.69
N ARG A 154 -4.85 -9.88 11.86
CA ARG A 154 -3.75 -9.26 12.64
C ARG A 154 -2.41 -9.84 12.22
N SER A 155 -1.35 -9.04 12.12
CA SER A 155 -0.06 -9.48 11.57
C SER A 155 1.17 -8.95 12.30
N SER A 156 2.26 -9.73 12.19
CA SER A 156 3.63 -9.36 12.59
C SER A 156 4.66 -10.20 11.82
N ALA A 157 5.39 -9.62 10.86
CA ALA A 157 6.57 -10.25 10.25
C ALA A 157 7.46 -9.25 9.49
N TYR A 158 8.78 -9.53 9.39
CA TYR A 158 9.73 -8.77 8.55
C TYR A 158 10.85 -9.68 7.98
N ARG A 159 11.08 -9.59 6.67
CA ARG A 159 12.30 -10.04 5.94
C ARG A 159 12.75 -8.92 4.98
N PRO A 160 14.06 -8.71 4.75
CA PRO A 160 14.57 -7.61 3.91
C PRO A 160 14.41 -7.80 2.40
N CYS A 161 14.27 -9.02 1.85
CA CYS A 161 13.78 -9.29 0.48
C CYS A 161 13.33 -10.74 0.30
N PHE A 162 12.14 -10.95 -0.26
CA PHE A 162 11.59 -12.28 -0.51
C PHE A 162 11.87 -12.82 -1.92
N LYS A 163 12.37 -11.98 -2.85
CA LYS A 163 12.66 -12.35 -4.24
C LYS A 163 14.12 -12.72 -4.51
N CYS A 164 15.03 -12.45 -3.59
CA CYS A 164 16.45 -12.75 -3.75
C CYS A 164 16.93 -13.81 -2.75
N ALA A 165 17.77 -14.72 -3.23
CA ALA A 165 18.39 -15.76 -2.42
C ALA A 165 19.66 -15.25 -1.69
N ASN A 166 20.36 -14.28 -2.29
CA ASN A 166 21.70 -13.87 -1.85
C ASN A 166 21.80 -12.40 -1.38
N VAL A 167 20.69 -11.76 -1.00
CA VAL A 167 20.65 -10.34 -0.59
C VAL A 167 20.48 -10.22 0.92
N VAL A 168 21.36 -9.46 1.57
CA VAL A 168 21.35 -9.19 3.02
C VAL A 168 21.21 -7.70 3.35
N SER A 169 20.79 -7.41 4.58
CA SER A 169 20.76 -6.05 5.13
C SER A 169 22.16 -5.42 5.19
N LEU A 170 22.21 -4.08 5.16
CA LEU A 170 23.45 -3.33 5.39
C LEU A 170 24.01 -3.55 6.81
N GLY A 171 25.33 -3.51 6.93
CA GLY A 171 26.05 -3.52 8.21
C GLY A 171 26.15 -4.89 8.90
N GLY A 172 25.61 -5.96 8.32
CA GLY A 172 25.75 -7.33 8.84
C GLY A 172 26.95 -8.10 8.26
N ALA A 173 27.29 -9.23 8.89
CA ALA A 173 28.24 -10.19 8.34
C ALA A 173 27.77 -10.69 6.97
N ARG A 174 28.67 -10.71 5.99
CA ARG A 174 28.36 -11.05 4.59
C ARG A 174 29.05 -12.35 4.20
N PRO A 175 28.29 -13.46 4.03
CA PRO A 175 28.85 -14.69 3.50
C PRO A 175 29.36 -14.51 2.07
N ALA A 176 30.32 -15.33 1.65
CA ALA A 176 30.82 -15.33 0.28
C ALA A 176 29.68 -15.58 -0.72
N GLY A 177 29.61 -14.79 -1.80
CA GLY A 177 28.54 -14.87 -2.81
C GLY A 177 27.27 -14.07 -2.49
N PHE A 178 27.16 -13.48 -1.29
CA PHE A 178 26.05 -12.58 -0.93
C PHE A 178 26.38 -11.12 -1.22
N VAL A 179 25.35 -10.34 -1.52
CA VAL A 179 25.43 -8.90 -1.73
C VAL A 179 24.53 -8.17 -0.74
N ASP A 180 24.82 -6.91 -0.46
CA ASP A 180 23.94 -6.09 0.38
C ASP A 180 22.86 -5.38 -0.47
N ILE A 181 21.83 -4.84 0.21
CA ILE A 181 20.76 -4.03 -0.38
C ILE A 181 21.24 -2.76 -1.12
N ALA A 182 22.50 -2.35 -0.94
CA ALA A 182 23.10 -1.19 -1.61
C ALA A 182 23.83 -1.57 -2.92
N ASN A 183 23.89 -2.85 -3.29
CA ASN A 183 24.52 -3.26 -4.53
C ASN A 183 23.67 -2.87 -5.74
N SER A 184 24.18 -1.97 -6.57
CA SER A 184 23.52 -1.52 -7.81
C SER A 184 23.72 -2.45 -9.00
N ASN A 185 24.63 -3.44 -8.91
CA ASN A 185 24.87 -4.40 -9.99
C ASN A 185 23.85 -5.54 -9.94
N THR A 186 22.82 -5.43 -10.78
CA THR A 186 21.72 -6.40 -10.86
C THR A 186 22.18 -7.78 -11.34
N ALA A 187 23.31 -7.88 -12.04
CA ALA A 187 23.87 -9.15 -12.48
C ALA A 187 24.40 -10.01 -11.32
N CYS A 188 24.64 -9.41 -10.15
CA CYS A 188 25.04 -10.14 -8.94
C CYS A 188 23.85 -10.66 -8.12
N LEU A 189 22.61 -10.34 -8.51
CA LEU A 189 21.41 -10.76 -7.81
C LEU A 189 21.00 -12.17 -8.24
N GLN A 190 20.82 -13.06 -7.27
CA GLN A 190 20.30 -14.40 -7.51
C GLN A 190 18.82 -14.44 -7.18
N SER A 191 17.99 -14.67 -8.19
CA SER A 191 16.54 -14.85 -8.01
C SER A 191 16.26 -16.06 -7.13
N LEU A 192 15.40 -15.89 -6.14
CA LEU A 192 14.85 -17.00 -5.38
C LEU A 192 13.67 -17.58 -6.17
N SER A 193 13.81 -18.80 -6.66
CA SER A 193 12.71 -19.53 -7.33
C SER A 193 11.83 -20.26 -6.32
N HIS A 194 10.62 -20.64 -6.73
CA HIS A 194 9.76 -21.50 -5.91
C HIS A 194 10.45 -22.82 -5.52
N THR A 195 11.18 -23.46 -6.43
CA THR A 195 11.95 -24.68 -6.15
C THR A 195 12.98 -24.44 -5.03
N ASN A 196 13.74 -23.35 -5.12
CA ASN A 196 14.72 -23.03 -4.08
C ASN A 196 14.07 -22.73 -2.72
N LEU A 197 12.85 -22.18 -2.72
CA LEU A 197 12.08 -21.98 -1.48
C LEU A 197 11.69 -23.32 -0.84
N LEU A 198 11.32 -24.33 -1.65
CA LEU A 198 11.03 -25.68 -1.17
C LEU A 198 12.31 -26.35 -0.64
N ASP A 199 13.45 -26.16 -1.29
CA ASP A 199 14.76 -26.65 -0.81
C ASP A 199 15.12 -26.01 0.55
N ILE A 200 14.91 -24.70 0.69
CA ILE A 200 15.09 -23.96 1.96
C ILE A 200 14.20 -24.57 3.05
N ARG A 201 12.93 -24.86 2.75
CA ARG A 201 12.04 -25.52 3.72
C ARG A 201 12.59 -26.88 4.12
N GLN A 202 13.02 -27.70 3.17
CA GLN A 202 13.57 -29.04 3.45
C GLN A 202 14.84 -28.95 4.31
N GLN A 203 15.71 -27.97 4.05
CA GLN A 203 16.89 -27.70 4.86
C GLN A 203 16.52 -27.27 6.28
N LEU A 204 15.53 -26.39 6.45
CA LEU A 204 15.07 -25.99 7.78
C LEU A 204 14.44 -27.16 8.55
N VAL A 205 13.68 -28.03 7.87
CA VAL A 205 13.14 -29.26 8.46
C VAL A 205 14.26 -30.19 8.94
N SER A 206 15.34 -30.36 8.17
CA SER A 206 16.44 -31.24 8.59
C SER A 206 17.21 -30.71 9.82
N LEU A 207 17.17 -29.39 10.04
CA LEU A 207 17.77 -28.71 11.18
C LEU A 207 16.84 -28.58 12.39
N SER A 208 15.56 -28.99 12.29
CA SER A 208 14.55 -28.75 13.32
C SER A 208 14.81 -29.50 14.63
N SER A 209 15.70 -30.49 14.62
CA SER A 209 16.14 -31.22 15.81
C SER A 209 17.06 -30.40 16.73
N THR A 210 17.67 -29.31 16.22
CA THR A 210 18.61 -28.48 16.97
C THR A 210 18.17 -27.02 16.96
N THR A 211 17.58 -26.54 18.07
CA THR A 211 17.02 -25.18 18.18
C THR A 211 18.00 -24.07 17.78
N THR A 212 19.27 -24.13 18.23
CA THR A 212 20.26 -23.10 17.92
C THR A 212 20.61 -23.06 16.42
N LYS A 213 20.89 -24.22 15.81
CA LYS A 213 21.21 -24.31 14.38
C LYS A 213 20.02 -23.91 13.50
N LEU A 214 18.79 -24.26 13.92
CA LEU A 214 17.58 -23.82 13.26
C LEU A 214 17.48 -22.29 13.29
N GLN A 215 17.61 -21.66 14.46
CA GLN A 215 17.52 -20.20 14.59
C GLN A 215 18.58 -19.45 13.76
N GLU A 216 19.81 -19.97 13.72
CA GLU A 216 20.88 -19.43 12.88
C GLU A 216 20.54 -19.55 11.39
N ALA A 217 20.05 -20.71 10.95
CA ALA A 217 19.63 -20.94 9.57
C ALA A 217 18.40 -20.10 9.19
N GLU A 218 17.40 -19.98 10.06
CA GLU A 218 16.23 -19.12 9.84
C GLU A 218 16.62 -17.66 9.67
N LYS A 219 17.60 -17.19 10.45
CA LYS A 219 18.15 -15.83 10.34
C LYS A 219 18.92 -15.63 9.03
N LEU A 220 19.75 -16.60 8.65
CA LEU A 220 20.58 -16.52 7.44
C LEU A 220 19.74 -16.61 6.16
N LEU A 221 18.82 -17.57 6.10
CA LEU A 221 17.92 -17.79 4.97
C LEU A 221 16.76 -16.79 4.96
N GLY A 222 16.47 -16.17 6.11
CA GLY A 222 15.41 -15.18 6.29
C GLY A 222 14.00 -15.76 6.27
N TRP A 223 13.87 -17.07 6.48
CA TRP A 223 12.58 -17.78 6.56
C TRP A 223 12.51 -18.50 7.89
N LYS A 224 11.39 -18.33 8.58
CA LYS A 224 11.07 -19.18 9.73
C LYS A 224 10.36 -20.45 9.26
N LEU A 225 10.76 -21.59 9.80
CA LEU A 225 10.26 -22.90 9.36
C LEU A 225 8.75 -23.02 9.54
N GLU A 226 8.23 -22.58 10.68
CA GLU A 226 6.81 -22.66 11.01
C GLU A 226 5.96 -21.79 10.08
N GLU A 227 6.34 -20.52 9.90
CA GLU A 227 5.69 -19.55 9.01
C GLU A 227 5.76 -20.02 7.56
N LEU A 228 6.92 -20.52 7.10
CA LEU A 228 7.08 -21.02 5.74
C LEU A 228 6.19 -22.25 5.53
N SER A 229 6.20 -23.22 6.45
CA SER A 229 5.40 -24.45 6.35
C SER A 229 3.89 -24.22 6.42
N SER A 230 3.46 -23.14 7.07
CA SER A 230 2.05 -22.73 7.15
C SER A 230 1.64 -21.72 6.07
N SER A 231 2.57 -21.28 5.23
CA SER A 231 2.30 -20.33 4.17
C SER A 231 1.65 -20.98 2.95
N PHE A 232 0.97 -20.16 2.13
CA PHE A 232 0.45 -20.62 0.85
C PHE A 232 1.55 -21.10 -0.11
N LEU A 233 2.78 -20.58 0.05
CA LEU A 233 3.94 -20.90 -0.79
C LEU A 233 4.41 -22.34 -0.65
N THR A 234 3.97 -23.07 0.38
CA THR A 234 4.32 -24.49 0.53
C THR A 234 3.09 -25.38 0.64
N SER A 235 1.92 -24.82 0.34
CA SER A 235 0.64 -25.55 0.37
C SER A 235 0.51 -26.41 -0.88
N PRO A 236 0.42 -27.75 -0.75
CA PRO A 236 0.22 -28.62 -1.90
C PRO A 236 -1.06 -28.31 -2.68
N ALA A 237 -2.10 -27.85 -1.98
CA ALA A 237 -3.40 -27.51 -2.57
C ALA A 237 -3.37 -26.23 -3.44
N LEU A 238 -2.34 -25.40 -3.28
CA LEU A 238 -2.16 -24.16 -4.04
C LEU A 238 -0.96 -24.23 -5.01
N SER A 239 -0.31 -25.39 -5.09
CA SER A 239 0.77 -25.65 -6.05
C SER A 239 0.26 -25.50 -7.47
N GLY A 240 1.00 -24.77 -8.31
CA GLY A 240 0.60 -24.42 -9.68
C GLY A 240 -0.50 -23.35 -9.78
N TRP A 241 -1.06 -22.88 -8.66
CA TRP A 241 -2.03 -21.78 -8.61
C TRP A 241 -1.42 -20.46 -8.13
N ALA A 242 -0.52 -20.53 -7.14
CA ALA A 242 0.16 -19.36 -6.59
C ALA A 242 1.57 -19.72 -6.11
N GLU A 243 2.57 -19.13 -6.75
CA GLU A 243 3.98 -19.39 -6.51
C GLU A 243 4.72 -18.13 -6.00
N LEU A 244 6.01 -18.26 -5.68
CA LEU A 244 6.80 -17.15 -5.13
C LEU A 244 6.93 -16.00 -6.14
N GLU A 245 7.00 -16.38 -7.41
CA GLU A 245 7.11 -15.51 -8.57
C GLU A 245 5.88 -14.60 -8.68
N ASP A 246 4.71 -15.07 -8.23
CA ASP A 246 3.43 -14.33 -8.22
C ASP A 246 3.34 -13.29 -7.11
N CYS A 247 4.17 -13.41 -6.07
CA CYS A 247 4.34 -12.36 -5.07
C CYS A 247 4.97 -11.12 -5.72
N ALA A 248 4.55 -9.93 -5.34
CA ALA A 248 5.00 -8.71 -5.99
C ALA A 248 5.37 -7.60 -5.02
N VAL A 249 6.15 -6.67 -5.54
CA VAL A 249 6.57 -5.47 -4.83
C VAL A 249 5.69 -4.34 -5.32
N ASP A 250 5.08 -3.64 -4.38
CA ASP A 250 4.36 -2.42 -4.69
C ASP A 250 5.31 -1.23 -4.92
N ALA A 251 5.16 -0.58 -6.07
CA ALA A 251 5.90 0.62 -6.42
C ALA A 251 5.57 1.80 -5.49
N MET A 252 4.32 1.93 -5.01
CA MET A 252 3.89 3.02 -4.13
C MET A 252 4.72 3.03 -2.83
N HIS A 253 4.84 1.90 -2.16
CA HIS A 253 5.55 1.73 -0.91
C HIS A 253 7.06 1.72 -1.07
N ALA A 254 7.57 1.21 -2.20
CA ALA A 254 8.98 1.29 -2.51
C ALA A 254 9.43 2.76 -2.60
N TYR A 255 8.73 3.59 -3.36
CA TYR A 255 9.18 4.95 -3.66
C TYR A 255 8.54 6.05 -2.80
N TRP A 256 7.20 6.07 -2.65
CA TRP A 256 6.50 7.25 -2.13
C TRP A 256 6.01 7.12 -0.69
N SER A 257 5.43 5.98 -0.30
CA SER A 257 4.90 5.79 1.07
C SER A 257 6.01 5.37 2.02
N ASN A 258 6.55 6.34 2.78
CA ASN A 258 7.75 6.17 3.62
C ASN A 258 8.91 5.50 2.84
N GLY A 259 8.99 5.82 1.54
CA GLY A 259 9.84 5.16 0.56
C GLY A 259 11.14 5.91 0.28
N VAL A 260 11.79 5.56 -0.83
CA VAL A 260 13.04 6.21 -1.28
C VAL A 260 12.91 7.72 -1.38
N VAL A 261 11.76 8.22 -1.87
CA VAL A 261 11.50 9.66 -2.03
C VAL A 261 11.50 10.38 -0.69
N ALA A 262 10.84 9.83 0.33
CA ALA A 262 10.80 10.43 1.66
C ALA A 262 12.21 10.54 2.28
N GLN A 263 13.00 9.48 2.14
CA GLN A 263 14.38 9.45 2.61
C GLN A 263 15.23 10.51 1.91
N GLU A 264 15.23 10.53 0.58
CA GLU A 264 16.11 11.38 -0.20
C GLU A 264 15.72 12.86 -0.11
N LEU A 265 14.43 13.18 0.00
CA LEU A 265 14.00 14.54 0.33
C LEU A 265 14.55 14.99 1.70
N GLY A 266 14.54 14.11 2.71
CA GLY A 266 15.13 14.40 4.02
C GLY A 266 16.64 14.65 3.99
N LEU A 267 17.37 13.84 3.20
CA LEU A 267 18.80 14.00 2.97
C LEU A 267 19.12 15.29 2.21
N TRP A 268 18.37 15.58 1.14
CA TRP A 268 18.46 16.84 0.39
C TRP A 268 18.21 18.05 1.30
N PHE A 269 17.20 18.00 2.16
CA PHE A 269 16.90 19.10 3.08
C PHE A 269 17.98 19.29 4.15
N THR A 270 18.55 18.19 4.65
CA THR A 270 19.70 18.25 5.55
C THR A 270 20.89 18.92 4.87
N ALA A 271 21.20 18.50 3.64
CA ALA A 271 22.27 19.11 2.85
C ALA A 271 22.00 20.59 2.56
N LEU A 272 20.75 20.97 2.25
CA LEU A 272 20.35 22.37 2.05
C LEU A 272 20.65 23.22 3.30
N LEU A 273 20.31 22.73 4.50
CA LEU A 273 20.58 23.45 5.74
C LEU A 273 22.08 23.51 6.10
N ASP A 274 22.85 22.51 5.69
CA ASP A 274 24.29 22.44 5.99
C ASP A 274 25.13 23.28 5.03
N ASN A 275 24.65 23.48 3.80
CA ASN A 275 25.44 24.08 2.72
C ASN A 275 24.90 25.41 2.22
N CYS A 276 23.68 25.79 2.57
CA CYS A 276 23.03 27.01 2.11
C CYS A 276 22.45 27.80 3.28
N ASP A 277 22.47 29.12 3.19
CA ASP A 277 21.65 29.99 4.06
C ASP A 277 20.20 30.10 3.52
N LEU A 278 19.60 28.95 3.24
CA LEU A 278 18.26 28.82 2.69
C LEU A 278 17.39 27.98 3.61
N ASN A 279 16.08 28.20 3.54
CA ASN A 279 15.10 27.53 4.38
C ASN A 279 13.80 27.30 3.61
N LEU A 280 12.84 26.61 4.23
CA LEU A 280 11.56 26.29 3.59
C LEU A 280 10.75 27.52 3.18
N GLY A 281 10.92 28.66 3.85
CA GLY A 281 10.30 29.93 3.47
C GLY A 281 10.77 30.44 2.11
N HIS A 282 12.03 30.20 1.75
CA HIS A 282 12.55 30.50 0.40
C HIS A 282 11.89 29.60 -0.66
N VAL A 283 11.72 28.30 -0.36
CA VAL A 283 11.02 27.38 -1.26
C VAL A 283 9.54 27.77 -1.42
N GLN A 284 8.87 28.16 -0.32
CA GLN A 284 7.50 28.67 -0.38
C GLN A 284 7.39 29.96 -1.19
N THR A 285 8.37 30.85 -1.11
CA THR A 285 8.42 32.09 -1.90
C THR A 285 8.57 31.76 -3.38
N TYR A 286 9.51 30.89 -3.73
CA TYR A 286 9.71 30.36 -5.08
C TYR A 286 8.42 29.80 -5.69
N LEU A 287 7.67 29.01 -4.90
CA LEU A 287 6.37 28.48 -5.33
C LEU A 287 5.33 29.57 -5.55
N LYS A 288 5.21 30.55 -4.64
CA LYS A 288 4.25 31.66 -4.77
C LYS A 288 4.54 32.55 -5.97
N THR A 289 5.81 32.68 -6.38
CA THR A 289 6.22 33.55 -7.48
C THR A 289 6.10 32.87 -8.85
N GLY A 290 6.42 31.58 -8.95
CA GLY A 290 6.61 30.92 -10.24
C GLY A 290 5.63 29.80 -10.58
N TRP A 291 4.80 29.35 -9.63
CA TRP A 291 4.03 28.11 -9.79
C TRP A 291 2.53 28.34 -9.64
N ASN A 292 1.78 27.53 -10.40
CA ASN A 292 0.33 27.45 -10.29
C ASN A 292 -0.09 26.00 -10.01
N ALA A 293 -1.11 25.84 -9.15
CA ALA A 293 -1.67 24.52 -8.90
C ALA A 293 -2.47 24.08 -10.13
N CYS A 294 -2.19 22.88 -10.64
CA CYS A 294 -2.93 22.34 -11.78
C CYS A 294 -4.36 21.94 -11.33
N PRO A 295 -5.43 22.51 -11.92
CA PRO A 295 -6.81 22.18 -11.51
C PRO A 295 -7.12 20.68 -11.56
N ALA A 296 -6.57 19.97 -12.55
CA ALA A 296 -6.77 18.53 -12.71
C ALA A 296 -6.14 17.68 -11.58
N SER A 297 -5.19 18.23 -10.81
CA SER A 297 -4.56 17.53 -9.68
C SER A 297 -5.46 17.45 -8.44
N GLY A 298 -6.52 18.27 -8.39
CA GLY A 298 -7.37 18.43 -7.21
C GLY A 298 -6.58 18.87 -5.97
N LEU A 299 -5.51 19.64 -6.17
CA LEU A 299 -4.71 20.26 -5.11
C LEU A 299 -4.85 21.77 -5.19
N PHE A 300 -4.94 22.40 -4.02
CA PHE A 300 -4.82 23.85 -3.89
C PHE A 300 -3.39 24.25 -3.57
N MET A 301 -2.97 25.44 -4.02
CA MET A 301 -1.64 25.95 -3.71
C MET A 301 -1.40 26.05 -2.19
N SER A 302 -2.42 26.36 -1.40
CA SER A 302 -2.34 26.36 0.07
C SER A 302 -1.96 25.00 0.65
N GLU A 303 -2.47 23.91 0.09
CA GLU A 303 -2.11 22.54 0.51
C GLU A 303 -0.65 22.22 0.14
N ILE A 304 -0.21 22.60 -1.06
CA ILE A 304 1.17 22.40 -1.52
C ILE A 304 2.14 23.16 -0.61
N LEU A 305 1.85 24.43 -0.31
CA LEU A 305 2.67 25.25 0.58
C LEU A 305 2.75 24.68 2.00
N ALA A 306 1.67 24.08 2.50
CA ALA A 306 1.64 23.45 3.82
C ALA A 306 2.59 22.24 3.92
N TRP A 307 2.90 21.59 2.79
CA TRP A 307 3.89 20.52 2.75
C TRP A 307 5.33 21.00 2.98
N PHE A 308 5.60 22.30 2.80
CA PHE A 308 6.90 22.93 3.12
C PHE A 308 6.89 23.56 4.52
N SER A 309 6.30 22.88 5.50
CA SER A 309 6.29 23.30 6.90
C SER A 309 7.29 22.51 7.75
N HIS A 310 7.82 23.13 8.81
CA HIS A 310 8.77 22.52 9.75
C HIS A 310 8.25 21.25 10.46
N ASN A 311 6.94 20.98 10.40
CA ASN A 311 6.36 19.75 10.94
C ASN A 311 6.72 18.52 10.11
N LEU A 312 6.91 18.70 8.80
CA LEU A 312 7.18 17.62 7.85
C LEU A 312 8.65 17.49 7.50
N TRP A 313 9.43 18.55 7.69
CA TRP A 313 10.85 18.62 7.40
C TRP A 313 11.65 18.83 8.68
N ARG A 314 12.59 17.94 8.96
CA ARG A 314 13.51 18.07 10.09
C ARG A 314 14.89 17.63 9.64
N LYS A 315 15.93 18.35 10.10
CA LYS A 315 17.32 17.98 9.84
C LYS A 315 17.59 16.54 10.30
N ASN A 316 18.35 15.78 9.52
CA ASN A 316 18.70 14.37 9.77
C ASN A 316 17.50 13.43 9.89
N HIS A 317 16.35 13.77 9.32
CA HIS A 317 15.17 12.92 9.28
C HIS A 317 14.60 12.83 7.87
N ASP A 318 13.91 11.73 7.59
CA ASP A 318 13.11 11.60 6.38
C ASP A 318 12.02 12.67 6.33
N PHE A 319 11.66 13.07 5.11
CA PHE A 319 10.46 13.85 4.88
C PHE A 319 9.22 13.07 5.31
N ARG A 320 8.38 13.68 6.17
CA ARG A 320 7.26 13.00 6.83
C ARG A 320 5.93 13.10 6.07
N GLY A 321 5.97 13.47 4.80
CA GLY A 321 4.80 13.52 3.94
C GLY A 321 4.25 12.13 3.60
N ASP A 322 2.97 12.07 3.27
CA ASP A 322 2.37 10.86 2.71
C ASP A 322 2.78 10.65 1.24
N ALA A 323 2.34 9.55 0.64
CA ALA A 323 2.70 9.23 -0.75
C ALA A 323 2.26 10.32 -1.76
N ARG A 324 1.17 11.05 -1.49
CA ARG A 324 0.70 12.14 -2.36
C ARG A 324 1.58 13.38 -2.21
N ALA A 325 2.00 13.70 -0.99
CA ALA A 325 2.97 14.75 -0.74
C ALA A 325 4.31 14.43 -1.42
N CYS A 326 4.84 13.21 -1.27
CA CYS A 326 6.08 12.78 -1.94
C CYS A 326 6.01 12.90 -3.47
N LEU A 327 4.88 12.51 -4.09
CA LEU A 327 4.67 12.67 -5.53
C LEU A 327 4.77 14.12 -6.01
N THR A 328 4.33 15.06 -5.18
CA THR A 328 4.25 16.48 -5.57
C THR A 328 5.49 17.26 -5.19
N VAL A 329 6.05 16.98 -4.01
CA VAL A 329 7.21 17.69 -3.46
C VAL A 329 8.50 17.35 -4.22
N LEU A 330 8.68 16.10 -4.64
CA LEU A 330 9.88 15.68 -5.38
C LEU A 330 10.18 16.54 -6.62
N PRO A 331 9.28 16.69 -7.60
CA PRO A 331 9.56 17.51 -8.78
C PRO A 331 9.77 18.98 -8.44
N ILE A 332 9.12 19.50 -7.39
CA ILE A 332 9.34 20.88 -6.91
C ILE A 332 10.76 21.05 -6.39
N CYS A 333 11.23 20.15 -5.52
CA CYS A 333 12.59 20.20 -4.97
C CYS A 333 13.65 20.04 -6.07
N VAL A 334 13.39 19.19 -7.08
CA VAL A 334 14.26 19.09 -8.26
C VAL A 334 14.32 20.41 -9.01
N GLN A 335 13.19 21.03 -9.34
CA GLN A 335 13.18 22.27 -10.11
C GLN A 335 13.78 23.45 -9.33
N PHE A 336 13.45 23.58 -8.05
CA PHE A 336 14.07 24.57 -7.16
C PHE A 336 15.60 24.38 -7.12
N GLY A 337 16.06 23.13 -7.01
CA GLY A 337 17.48 22.82 -7.07
C GLY A 337 18.14 23.25 -8.37
N GLU A 338 17.51 22.97 -9.51
CA GLU A 338 18.05 23.32 -10.83
C GLU A 338 18.05 24.83 -11.11
N GLU A 339 17.04 25.57 -10.64
CA GLU A 339 16.92 27.01 -10.93
C GLU A 339 17.63 27.90 -9.92
N ILE A 340 17.69 27.49 -8.64
CA ILE A 340 18.18 28.33 -7.55
C ILE A 340 19.56 27.89 -7.06
N LEU A 341 19.82 26.58 -6.98
CA LEU A 341 21.03 26.05 -6.34
C LEU A 341 22.12 25.69 -7.34
N ARG A 342 21.75 25.11 -8.48
CA ARG A 342 22.67 24.63 -9.51
C ARG A 342 23.59 25.76 -9.99
N GLY A 343 24.90 25.51 -9.98
CA GLY A 343 25.91 26.49 -10.38
C GLY A 343 26.17 27.62 -9.38
N ASN A 344 25.27 27.83 -8.41
CA ASN A 344 25.45 28.80 -7.32
C ASN A 344 26.04 28.14 -6.06
N VAL A 345 25.68 26.88 -5.80
CA VAL A 345 26.14 26.11 -4.62
C VAL A 345 26.66 24.75 -5.07
N PHE A 346 27.93 24.68 -5.45
CA PHE A 346 28.55 23.46 -5.99
C PHE A 346 28.52 22.26 -5.03
N SER A 347 28.53 22.49 -3.71
CA SER A 347 28.42 21.40 -2.72
C SER A 347 27.07 20.67 -2.76
N MET A 348 26.04 21.27 -3.38
CA MET A 348 24.74 20.63 -3.57
C MET A 348 24.67 19.77 -4.84
N ASP A 349 25.62 19.89 -5.78
CA ASP A 349 25.47 19.31 -7.13
C ASP A 349 25.25 17.80 -7.12
N ALA A 350 25.99 17.07 -6.28
CA ALA A 350 25.82 15.62 -6.14
C ALA A 350 24.41 15.25 -5.64
N ALA A 351 23.91 15.97 -4.63
CA ALA A 351 22.56 15.75 -4.08
C ALA A 351 21.48 16.10 -5.11
N LEU A 352 21.67 17.16 -5.90
CA LEU A 352 20.76 17.54 -6.98
C LEU A 352 20.73 16.50 -8.10
N ASP A 353 21.88 15.95 -8.48
CA ASP A 353 21.99 14.92 -9.50
C ASP A 353 21.29 13.63 -9.08
N SER A 354 21.48 13.22 -7.82
CA SER A 354 20.76 12.08 -7.24
C SER A 354 19.25 12.33 -7.26
N LEU A 355 18.79 13.49 -6.75
CA LEU A 355 17.36 13.82 -6.66
C LEU A 355 16.70 13.87 -8.04
N LYS A 356 17.40 14.41 -9.05
CA LYS A 356 16.94 14.44 -10.44
C LYS A 356 16.84 13.03 -11.02
N ALA A 357 17.82 12.17 -10.74
CA ALA A 357 17.78 10.77 -11.17
C ALA A 357 16.62 10.00 -10.51
N LEU A 358 16.36 10.22 -9.22
CA LEU A 358 15.19 9.67 -8.54
C LEU A 358 13.89 10.13 -9.20
N ASN A 359 13.80 11.41 -9.55
CA ASN A 359 12.62 11.94 -10.24
C ASN A 359 12.41 11.28 -11.61
N ARG A 360 13.49 10.98 -12.36
CA ARG A 360 13.40 10.21 -13.61
C ARG A 360 12.88 8.79 -13.39
N VAL A 361 13.29 8.13 -12.31
CA VAL A 361 12.74 6.81 -11.91
C VAL A 361 11.25 6.93 -11.63
N CYS A 362 10.83 7.90 -10.81
CA CYS A 362 9.42 8.13 -10.47
C CYS A 362 8.57 8.42 -11.70
N LEU A 363 9.04 9.28 -12.62
CA LEU A 363 8.34 9.59 -13.87
C LEU A 363 8.23 8.35 -14.78
N CYS A 364 9.25 7.51 -14.84
CA CYS A 364 9.22 6.26 -15.60
C CYS A 364 8.13 5.30 -15.07
N ILE A 365 8.04 5.15 -13.74
CA ILE A 365 6.99 4.36 -13.08
C ILE A 365 5.62 4.95 -13.36
N LEU A 366 5.43 6.27 -13.21
CA LEU A 366 4.15 6.92 -13.48
C LEU A 366 3.70 6.79 -14.94
N ARG A 367 4.63 6.92 -15.90
CA ARG A 367 4.33 6.67 -17.33
C ARG A 367 3.97 5.21 -17.59
N SER A 368 4.61 4.29 -16.88
CA SER A 368 4.35 2.84 -16.97
C SER A 368 2.96 2.44 -16.48
N LYS A 369 2.29 3.28 -15.65
CA LYS A 369 0.87 3.09 -15.32
C LYS A 369 -0.06 3.26 -16.51
N THR A 370 0.28 4.14 -17.44
CA THR A 370 -0.52 4.43 -18.63
C THR A 370 -0.09 3.53 -19.79
N ASP A 371 1.21 3.35 -19.96
CA ASP A 371 1.79 2.46 -20.96
C ASP A 371 2.99 1.72 -20.38
N VAL A 372 2.79 0.42 -20.11
CA VAL A 372 3.78 -0.47 -19.52
C VAL A 372 5.09 -0.56 -20.32
N SER A 373 5.09 -0.18 -21.61
CA SER A 373 6.29 -0.20 -22.46
C SER A 373 7.44 0.67 -21.89
N HIS A 374 7.09 1.74 -21.16
CA HIS A 374 8.05 2.63 -20.50
C HIS A 374 8.89 1.90 -19.45
N SER A 375 8.37 0.83 -18.84
CA SER A 375 9.05 0.05 -17.79
C SER A 375 10.36 -0.59 -18.26
N LYS A 376 10.55 -0.74 -19.58
CA LYS A 376 11.80 -1.24 -20.19
C LYS A 376 13.03 -0.46 -19.72
N ASN A 377 12.89 0.86 -19.53
CA ASN A 377 13.97 1.75 -19.11
C ASN A 377 14.15 1.82 -17.59
N LEU A 378 13.26 1.21 -16.82
CA LEU A 378 13.19 1.41 -15.37
C LEU A 378 14.47 0.96 -14.66
N LEU A 379 14.99 -0.22 -14.99
CA LEU A 379 16.20 -0.76 -14.35
C LEU A 379 17.44 0.11 -14.61
N LEU A 380 17.57 0.63 -15.84
CA LEU A 380 18.65 1.56 -16.19
C LEU A 380 18.58 2.84 -15.35
N LEU A 381 17.38 3.42 -15.21
CA LEU A 381 17.17 4.63 -14.42
C LEU A 381 17.39 4.37 -12.93
N GLN A 382 16.98 3.22 -12.42
CA GLN A 382 17.17 2.84 -11.01
C GLN A 382 18.64 2.65 -10.67
N THR A 383 19.40 1.94 -11.50
CA THR A 383 20.84 1.75 -11.29
C THR A 383 21.63 3.04 -11.47
N ASP A 384 21.19 3.95 -12.35
CA ASP A 384 21.75 5.31 -12.46
C ASP A 384 21.47 6.15 -11.22
N HIS A 385 20.25 6.09 -10.69
CA HIS A 385 19.89 6.74 -9.42
C HIS A 385 20.72 6.18 -8.26
N MET A 386 20.83 4.85 -8.10
CA MET A 386 21.62 4.24 -7.03
C MET A 386 23.08 4.69 -7.02
N ARG A 387 23.71 4.78 -8.20
CA ARG A 387 25.09 5.28 -8.33
C ARG A 387 25.22 6.74 -7.90
N LYS A 388 24.28 7.60 -8.33
CA LYS A 388 24.27 9.01 -7.93
C LYS A 388 23.95 9.20 -6.45
N PHE A 389 23.09 8.35 -5.89
CA PHE A 389 22.78 8.32 -4.47
C PHE A 389 24.02 7.98 -3.63
N ASP A 390 24.81 6.98 -4.04
CA ASP A 390 26.08 6.65 -3.38
C ASP A 390 27.05 7.83 -3.37
N VAL A 391 27.16 8.57 -4.48
CA VAL A 391 28.01 9.76 -4.58
C VAL A 391 27.51 10.88 -3.66
N ALA A 392 26.19 11.11 -3.60
CA ALA A 392 25.60 12.22 -2.84
C ALA A 392 25.52 11.96 -1.33
N HIS A 393 25.24 10.72 -0.94
CA HIS A 393 24.79 10.38 0.41
C HIS A 393 25.52 9.18 1.01
N GLY A 394 26.45 8.57 0.28
CA GLY A 394 27.12 7.34 0.67
C GLY A 394 26.16 6.14 0.71
N ARG A 395 26.54 5.08 1.42
CA ARG A 395 25.85 3.78 1.44
C ARG A 395 24.61 3.75 2.35
N GLN A 396 23.79 4.80 2.35
CA GLN A 396 22.59 4.89 3.19
C GLN A 396 21.35 4.22 2.57
N HIS A 397 21.53 3.15 1.78
CA HIS A 397 20.42 2.53 1.05
C HIS A 397 19.42 1.84 1.98
N ARG A 398 18.14 1.86 1.60
CA ARG A 398 17.09 1.10 2.29
C ARG A 398 16.69 -0.13 1.49
N PRO A 399 16.13 -1.17 2.15
CA PRO A 399 15.60 -2.35 1.43
C PRO A 399 14.64 -1.99 0.31
N LYS A 400 13.91 -0.87 0.45
CA LYS A 400 12.97 -0.34 -0.54
C LYS A 400 13.62 0.05 -1.88
N ILE A 401 14.87 0.49 -1.89
CA ILE A 401 15.62 0.75 -3.13
C ILE A 401 15.80 -0.57 -3.89
N HIS A 402 16.25 -1.61 -3.18
CA HIS A 402 16.42 -2.95 -3.73
C HIS A 402 15.08 -3.55 -4.19
N PHE A 403 14.00 -3.39 -3.42
CA PHE A 403 12.66 -3.79 -3.84
C PHE A 403 12.23 -3.18 -5.16
N GLY A 404 12.56 -1.89 -5.35
CA GLY A 404 12.30 -1.18 -6.59
C GLY A 404 12.84 -1.91 -7.82
N LEU A 405 14.00 -2.55 -7.71
CA LEU A 405 14.67 -3.23 -8.84
C LEU A 405 13.83 -4.36 -9.44
N HIS A 406 12.90 -4.95 -8.67
CA HIS A 406 12.02 -6.03 -9.15
C HIS A 406 10.76 -5.55 -9.89
N ILE A 407 10.48 -4.24 -9.90
CA ILE A 407 9.25 -3.68 -10.49
C ILE A 407 9.22 -3.88 -12.00
N ARG A 408 10.38 -3.78 -12.66
CA ARG A 408 10.48 -3.95 -14.12
C ARG A 408 10.02 -5.35 -14.53
N GLU A 409 10.56 -6.39 -13.91
CA GLU A 409 10.24 -7.78 -14.25
C GLU A 409 8.75 -8.07 -14.01
N GLN A 410 8.16 -7.50 -12.95
CA GLN A 410 6.72 -7.59 -12.67
C GLN A 410 5.89 -6.91 -13.76
N CYS A 411 6.29 -5.72 -14.22
CA CYS A 411 5.62 -5.01 -15.30
C CYS A 411 5.66 -5.81 -16.61
N LEU A 412 6.81 -6.40 -16.95
CA LEU A 412 6.97 -7.22 -18.15
C LEU A 412 6.14 -8.51 -18.08
N ARG A 413 6.13 -9.17 -16.91
CA ARG A 413 5.37 -10.41 -16.70
C ARG A 413 3.86 -10.18 -16.79
N TRP A 414 3.37 -9.14 -16.13
CA TRP A 414 1.94 -8.86 -16.02
C TRP A 414 1.39 -7.97 -17.13
N ARG A 415 2.28 -7.39 -17.95
CA ARG A 415 1.92 -6.38 -18.98
C ARG A 415 1.13 -5.20 -18.41
N SER A 416 1.33 -4.92 -17.12
CA SER A 416 0.68 -3.85 -16.38
C SER A 416 1.54 -3.45 -15.20
N LEU A 417 1.50 -2.16 -14.84
CA LEU A 417 2.07 -1.68 -13.59
C LEU A 417 0.99 -1.67 -12.51
N ILE A 418 1.20 -2.45 -11.46
CA ILE A 418 0.32 -2.50 -10.30
C ILE A 418 0.96 -1.72 -9.16
N ASP A 419 0.14 -0.94 -8.47
CA ASP A 419 0.55 -0.19 -7.30
C ASP A 419 -0.60 0.00 -6.32
N CYS A 420 -0.27 0.51 -5.13
CA CYS A 420 -1.17 0.52 -3.99
C CYS A 420 -1.75 1.89 -3.63
N PHE A 421 -1.62 2.90 -4.50
CA PHE A 421 -2.28 4.20 -4.28
C PHE A 421 -3.79 4.04 -4.08
N THR A 422 -4.39 3.10 -4.80
CA THR A 422 -5.82 2.76 -4.70
C THR A 422 -6.17 2.12 -3.35
N CYS A 423 -5.37 1.16 -2.91
CA CYS A 423 -5.61 0.44 -1.67
C CYS A 423 -5.33 1.33 -0.44
N GLU A 424 -4.40 2.28 -0.52
CA GLU A 424 -4.17 3.26 0.56
C GLU A 424 -5.36 4.22 0.73
N ARG A 425 -6.05 4.59 -0.35
CA ARG A 425 -7.31 5.33 -0.25
C ARG A 425 -8.39 4.51 0.46
N LYS A 426 -8.43 3.19 0.22
CA LYS A 426 -9.28 2.27 1.00
C LYS A 426 -8.83 2.17 2.46
N HIS A 427 -7.53 2.17 2.77
CA HIS A 427 -7.02 2.23 4.15
C HIS A 427 -7.53 3.47 4.89
N ARG A 428 -7.58 4.63 4.23
CA ARG A 428 -8.15 5.85 4.84
C ARG A 428 -9.62 5.67 5.22
N ARG A 429 -10.41 5.01 4.37
CA ARG A 429 -11.81 4.64 4.69
C ARG A 429 -11.87 3.66 5.87
N PHE A 430 -11.01 2.64 5.88
CA PHE A 430 -10.92 1.69 6.98
C PHE A 430 -10.59 2.40 8.30
N LYS A 431 -9.61 3.32 8.33
CA LYS A 431 -9.25 4.09 9.53
C LYS A 431 -10.47 4.83 10.09
N HIS A 432 -11.26 5.47 9.24
CA HIS A 432 -12.50 6.14 9.64
C HIS A 432 -13.56 5.16 10.21
N VAL A 433 -13.73 4.00 9.57
CA VAL A 433 -14.64 2.94 10.06
C VAL A 433 -14.16 2.40 11.41
N ALA A 434 -12.87 2.06 11.53
CA ALA A 434 -12.27 1.43 12.69
C ALA A 434 -12.27 2.33 13.94
N CYS A 435 -12.22 3.65 13.78
CA CYS A 435 -12.41 4.60 14.89
C CYS A 435 -13.76 4.43 15.59
N ASN A 436 -14.78 3.95 14.87
CA ASN A 436 -16.15 3.86 15.36
C ASN A 436 -16.56 2.43 15.77
N VAL A 437 -15.62 1.48 15.78
CA VAL A 437 -15.88 0.06 16.07
C VAL A 437 -14.96 -0.41 17.19
N THR A 438 -15.54 -0.96 18.27
CA THR A 438 -14.81 -1.50 19.43
C THR A 438 -15.27 -2.93 19.77
N GLY A 439 -14.43 -3.67 20.52
CA GLY A 439 -14.79 -4.98 21.09
C GLY A 439 -14.39 -6.22 20.27
N ARG A 440 -14.78 -7.41 20.76
CA ARG A 440 -14.36 -8.73 20.24
C ARG A 440 -14.81 -9.01 18.79
N ALA A 441 -15.81 -8.31 18.28
CA ALA A 441 -16.31 -8.43 16.91
C ALA A 441 -15.72 -7.39 15.94
N PHE A 442 -14.59 -6.75 16.30
CA PHE A 442 -13.95 -5.69 15.53
C PHE A 442 -13.73 -6.05 14.06
N ALA A 443 -12.98 -7.13 13.79
CA ALA A 443 -12.61 -7.51 12.42
C ALA A 443 -13.84 -7.80 11.54
N LYS A 444 -14.83 -8.54 12.06
CA LYS A 444 -16.11 -8.80 11.38
C LYS A 444 -16.85 -7.51 11.07
N SER A 445 -16.94 -6.60 12.04
CA SER A 445 -17.71 -5.36 11.90
C SER A 445 -17.07 -4.40 10.91
N CYS A 446 -15.73 -4.26 10.94
CA CYS A 446 -14.98 -3.48 9.97
C CYS A 446 -15.08 -4.07 8.56
N LEU A 447 -14.97 -5.39 8.40
CA LEU A 447 -15.09 -6.06 7.09
C LEU A 447 -16.45 -5.81 6.44
N LEU A 448 -17.55 -5.98 7.19
CA LEU A 448 -18.90 -5.76 6.69
C LEU A 448 -19.14 -4.30 6.27
N GLU A 449 -18.61 -3.33 7.04
CA GLU A 449 -18.67 -1.91 6.70
C GLU A 449 -17.90 -1.57 5.43
N MET A 450 -16.65 -2.04 5.32
CA MET A 450 -15.81 -1.80 4.16
C MET A 450 -16.43 -2.38 2.88
N ALA A 451 -16.92 -3.62 2.95
CA ALA A 451 -17.50 -4.31 1.81
C ALA A 451 -18.87 -3.73 1.38
N THR A 452 -19.69 -3.27 2.33
CA THR A 452 -20.92 -2.50 2.00
C THR A 452 -20.55 -1.24 1.23
N GLY A 453 -19.47 -0.59 1.65
CA GLY A 453 -18.92 0.56 1.00
C GLY A 453 -18.37 0.32 -0.41
N ASP A 454 -17.69 -0.81 -0.61
CA ASP A 454 -17.13 -1.23 -1.90
C ASP A 454 -18.22 -1.60 -2.90
N ALA A 455 -19.31 -2.22 -2.44
CA ALA A 455 -20.43 -2.64 -3.28
C ALA A 455 -21.26 -1.45 -3.79
N ALA A 456 -21.31 -0.35 -3.04
CA ALA A 456 -22.05 0.86 -3.41
C ALA A 456 -21.20 1.91 -4.16
N ALA A 457 -19.91 1.66 -4.36
CA ALA A 457 -19.02 2.62 -5.00
C ALA A 457 -19.28 2.69 -6.52
N ASN A 458 -19.74 3.84 -7.00
CA ASN A 458 -19.67 4.17 -8.41
C ASN A 458 -18.26 4.69 -8.73
N PRO A 459 -17.65 4.29 -9.87
CA PRO A 459 -16.42 4.94 -10.31
C PRO A 459 -16.71 6.42 -10.55
N ARG A 460 -15.92 7.28 -9.92
CA ARG A 460 -15.83 8.70 -10.31
C ARG A 460 -14.89 8.83 -11.48
#